data_AF-D8D1T6-F1
#
_entry.id   AF-D8D1T6-F1
#
_cell.length_a   1.000
_cell.length_b   1.000
_cell.length_c   1.000
_cell.angle_alpha   90.00
_cell.angle_beta   90.00
_cell.angle_gamma   90.00
#
_symmetry.space_group_name_H-M   'P 1'
#
loop_
_entity.id
_entity.type
_entity.pdbx_description
1 polymer ?
#
loop_
_entity_poly.entity_id
_entity_poly.type
_entity_poly.pdbx_seq_one_letter_code
_entity_poly.pdbx_strand_id
1 'polypeptide(L)'
;MQLGAGVRANYSCGKFDIGLSWSDLMNSIQNLGATITGAVQAGISALPLYFLQRAQPGLYQLFQNFSQKADLLVSASLKTCEEMESMIKNGQDPYEEYIALAKGDAWKVKANAGGSVVNAKLDINKNESGQRAGLPWVFGTRAGGAGTPPIQPIRDLAVAGYNVTINKAANSLATANYGSSSLASTRLVQAFKTPEDLARWSSEVLGDQKIYMCTQGSDCPSPTITSTATGLAPKFERELDEVLPTMRNMGFSTSSSHADLAKVSAPGMAVSPQLMDAVRKLPTDVRSVAINRLAQEVAVYKTIDKALIARNALISGMSLPEATGAAPVRSEVQTKIDRLTQYINDMMFEFRIRKEMTGETALSIMGNQQQAGAASMDVQGGTRADPAPLVDGRVSTR
;
A
#
# COMPACT_ATOMS: atom_id res chain seq x y z
N MET A 1 -15.52 3.27 -51.47
CA MET A 1 -15.03 4.41 -50.68
C MET A 1 -14.37 3.86 -49.43
N GLN A 2 -13.07 4.12 -49.32
CA GLN A 2 -12.13 3.54 -48.36
C GLN A 2 -12.18 4.37 -47.08
N LEU A 3 -12.61 3.80 -45.96
CA LEU A 3 -12.48 4.42 -44.63
C LEU A 3 -11.18 3.91 -44.01
N GLY A 4 -10.08 4.58 -44.39
CA GLY A 4 -8.80 4.49 -43.71
C GLY A 4 -8.66 5.65 -42.73
N ALA A 5 -8.93 5.39 -41.45
CA ALA A 5 -8.42 6.17 -40.33
C ALA A 5 -8.02 5.16 -39.27
N GLY A 6 -6.70 4.96 -39.12
CA GLY A 6 -6.12 3.94 -38.25
C GLY A 6 -6.49 4.17 -36.81
N VAL A 7 -7.51 3.47 -36.33
CA VAL A 7 -7.74 3.24 -34.92
C VAL A 7 -6.57 2.40 -34.44
N ARG A 8 -5.53 3.03 -33.87
CA ARG A 8 -4.49 2.34 -33.13
C ARG A 8 -5.06 1.86 -31.80
N ALA A 9 -5.93 0.84 -31.85
CA ALA A 9 -6.42 0.14 -30.69
C ALA A 9 -5.31 -0.80 -30.16
N ASN A 10 -4.34 -0.21 -29.47
CA ASN A 10 -3.37 -0.96 -28.69
C ASN A 10 -3.99 -1.12 -27.29
N TYR A 11 -4.85 -2.13 -27.12
CA TYR A 11 -5.60 -2.40 -25.89
C TYR A 11 -4.64 -2.50 -24.68
N SER A 12 -4.69 -1.49 -23.81
CA SER A 12 -3.70 -1.26 -22.75
C SER A 12 -3.94 -2.14 -21.53
N CYS A 13 -5.17 -2.62 -21.28
CA CYS A 13 -5.42 -3.50 -20.14
C CYS A 13 -4.86 -4.92 -20.34
N GLY A 14 -4.54 -5.30 -21.59
CA GLY A 14 -3.90 -6.58 -21.91
C GLY A 14 -2.40 -6.65 -21.63
N LYS A 15 -1.77 -5.54 -21.20
CA LYS A 15 -0.34 -5.48 -20.83
C LYS A 15 -0.09 -5.47 -19.32
N PHE A 16 -1.13 -5.60 -18.49
CA PHE A 16 -0.94 -5.79 -17.06
C PHE A 16 -0.46 -7.21 -16.80
N ASP A 17 0.79 -7.31 -16.38
CA ASP A 17 1.35 -8.57 -15.91
C ASP A 17 0.96 -8.78 -14.44
N ILE A 18 -0.31 -9.17 -14.24
CA ILE A 18 -0.83 -9.61 -12.94
C ILE A 18 0.01 -10.79 -12.43
N GLY A 19 0.56 -11.59 -13.35
CA GLY A 19 1.48 -12.69 -13.07
C GLY A 19 2.79 -12.21 -12.44
N LEU A 20 3.41 -11.15 -12.96
CA LEU A 20 4.62 -10.56 -12.35
C LEU A 20 4.34 -9.96 -10.98
N SER A 21 3.26 -9.17 -10.81
CA SER A 21 2.90 -8.59 -9.51
C SER A 21 2.56 -9.64 -8.45
N TRP A 22 1.90 -10.73 -8.85
CA TRP A 22 1.62 -11.88 -7.98
C TRP A 22 2.87 -12.71 -7.70
N SER A 23 3.73 -12.91 -8.70
CA SER A 23 5.00 -13.62 -8.52
C SER A 23 5.96 -12.85 -7.62
N ASP A 24 6.01 -11.52 -7.71
CA ASP A 24 6.81 -10.66 -6.83
C ASP A 24 6.26 -10.68 -5.39
N LEU A 25 4.92 -10.64 -5.23
CA LEU A 25 4.27 -10.83 -3.94
C LEU A 25 4.57 -12.22 -3.35
N MET A 26 4.44 -13.28 -4.15
CA MET A 26 4.69 -14.66 -3.72
C MET A 26 6.17 -14.93 -3.48
N ASN A 27 7.07 -14.32 -4.24
CA ASN A 27 8.51 -14.36 -3.99
C ASN A 27 8.86 -13.60 -2.71
N SER A 28 8.18 -12.49 -2.40
CA SER A 28 8.34 -11.79 -1.11
C SER A 28 7.84 -12.63 0.07
N ILE A 29 6.72 -13.34 -0.09
CA ILE A 29 6.18 -14.28 0.91
C ILE A 29 7.10 -15.50 1.08
N GLN A 30 7.62 -16.05 -0.03
CA GLN A 30 8.59 -17.15 0.00
C GLN A 30 9.92 -16.71 0.60
N ASN A 31 10.36 -15.47 0.37
CA ASN A 31 11.56 -14.91 0.98
C ASN A 31 11.37 -14.64 2.47
N LEU A 32 10.18 -14.25 2.91
CA LEU A 32 9.83 -14.18 4.33
C LEU A 32 9.86 -15.59 4.96
N GLY A 33 9.32 -16.60 4.28
CA GLY A 33 9.42 -18.02 4.68
C GLY A 33 10.85 -18.58 4.66
N ALA A 34 11.67 -18.20 3.68
CA ALA A 34 13.08 -18.58 3.54
C ALA A 34 13.95 -17.91 4.62
N THR A 35 13.65 -16.67 4.98
CA THR A 35 14.32 -15.93 6.07
C THR A 35 13.89 -16.44 7.45
N ILE A 36 12.74 -17.15 7.53
CA ILE A 36 12.23 -17.82 8.74
C ILE A 36 12.73 -19.28 8.87
N THR A 37 13.19 -19.92 7.80
CA THR A 37 13.51 -21.36 7.79
C THR A 37 14.89 -21.74 8.35
N GLY A 38 15.65 -20.78 8.89
CA GLY A 38 16.90 -21.08 9.63
C GLY A 38 16.70 -21.70 11.03
N ALA A 39 15.47 -21.86 11.53
CA ALA A 39 15.22 -22.27 12.93
C ALA A 39 14.25 -23.43 13.14
N VAL A 40 13.68 -24.05 12.10
CA VAL A 40 12.76 -25.19 12.28
C VAL A 40 12.94 -26.21 11.15
N GLN A 41 13.96 -27.05 11.26
CA GLN A 41 14.12 -28.24 10.41
C GLN A 41 13.68 -29.49 11.19
N ALA A 42 12.40 -29.52 11.58
CA ALA A 42 11.73 -30.74 12.05
C ALA A 42 10.21 -30.59 11.94
N GLY A 43 9.64 -31.12 10.86
CA GLY A 43 8.22 -31.46 10.75
C GLY A 43 7.30 -30.38 10.17
N ILE A 44 6.58 -30.79 9.12
CA ILE A 44 5.41 -30.15 8.49
C ILE A 44 5.74 -29.34 7.21
N SER A 45 6.17 -30.08 6.19
CA SER A 45 5.92 -29.75 4.79
C SER A 45 4.67 -30.53 4.33
N ALA A 46 3.72 -29.82 3.74
CA ALA A 46 2.36 -30.24 3.36
C ALA A 46 1.33 -30.25 4.51
N LEU A 47 0.61 -29.13 4.67
CA LEU A 47 -0.86 -29.06 4.61
C LEU A 47 -1.38 -27.72 5.17
N PRO A 48 -1.31 -26.61 4.41
CA PRO A 48 -1.92 -25.36 4.86
C PRO A 48 -3.44 -25.33 4.67
N LEU A 49 -4.01 -26.01 3.67
CA LEU A 49 -5.42 -25.85 3.30
C LEU A 49 -6.40 -26.85 3.96
N TYR A 50 -5.94 -28.06 4.28
CA TYR A 50 -6.83 -29.13 4.78
C TYR A 50 -7.03 -29.10 6.30
N PHE A 51 -6.08 -28.52 7.05
CA PHE A 51 -6.19 -28.37 8.50
C PHE A 51 -7.10 -27.19 8.91
N LEU A 52 -7.22 -26.17 8.04
CA LEU A 52 -8.08 -25.00 8.24
C LEU A 52 -9.59 -25.32 8.15
N GLN A 53 -9.98 -26.40 7.47
CA GLN A 53 -11.39 -26.82 7.45
C GLN A 53 -11.85 -27.52 8.73
N ARG A 54 -10.92 -28.05 9.54
CA ARG A 54 -11.26 -28.83 10.74
C ARG A 54 -11.05 -28.10 12.06
N ALA A 55 -10.24 -27.04 12.08
CA ALA A 55 -9.86 -26.37 13.32
C ALA A 55 -10.81 -25.24 13.75
N GLN A 56 -11.40 -24.45 12.83
CA GLN A 56 -12.30 -23.33 13.18
C GLN A 56 -13.09 -22.82 11.94
N PRO A 57 -14.42 -22.96 11.88
CA PRO A 57 -15.25 -22.45 10.77
C PRO A 57 -15.16 -20.93 10.53
N GLY A 58 -14.84 -20.14 11.57
CA GLY A 58 -14.69 -18.68 11.48
C GLY A 58 -13.46 -18.23 10.68
N LEU A 59 -12.37 -19.00 10.71
CA LEU A 59 -11.16 -18.72 9.93
C LEU A 59 -11.38 -18.95 8.43
N TYR A 60 -12.24 -19.90 8.05
CA TYR A 60 -12.65 -20.12 6.66
C TYR A 60 -13.49 -18.96 6.11
N GLN A 61 -14.40 -18.40 6.91
CA GLN A 61 -15.12 -17.17 6.55
C GLN A 61 -14.18 -15.96 6.47
N LEU A 62 -13.17 -15.85 7.34
CA LEU A 62 -12.18 -14.79 7.29
C LEU A 62 -11.28 -14.89 6.04
N PHE A 63 -10.84 -16.10 5.69
CA PHE A 63 -10.01 -16.34 4.52
C PHE A 63 -10.78 -16.11 3.21
N GLN A 64 -12.07 -16.49 3.17
CA GLN A 64 -12.94 -16.17 2.03
C GLN A 64 -13.20 -14.66 1.93
N ASN A 65 -13.45 -13.97 3.05
CA ASN A 65 -13.58 -12.50 3.04
C ASN A 65 -12.27 -11.81 2.63
N PHE A 66 -11.12 -12.36 3.01
CA PHE A 66 -9.81 -11.81 2.65
C PHE A 66 -9.47 -12.04 1.17
N SER A 67 -9.70 -13.25 0.65
CA SER A 67 -9.58 -13.54 -0.79
C SER A 67 -10.53 -12.65 -1.59
N GLN A 68 -11.80 -12.53 -1.17
CA GLN A 68 -12.75 -11.65 -1.83
C GLN A 68 -12.34 -10.18 -1.77
N LYS A 69 -11.71 -9.71 -0.69
CA LYS A 69 -11.18 -8.34 -0.61
C LYS A 69 -9.97 -8.14 -1.51
N ALA A 70 -9.04 -9.09 -1.57
CA ALA A 70 -7.89 -9.05 -2.48
C ALA A 70 -8.36 -9.09 -3.94
N ASP A 71 -9.31 -9.97 -4.25
CA ASP A 71 -9.98 -10.05 -5.56
C ASP A 71 -10.75 -8.76 -5.86
N LEU A 72 -11.42 -8.15 -4.88
CA LEU A 72 -12.10 -6.86 -5.03
C LEU A 72 -11.10 -5.71 -5.27
N LEU A 73 -9.92 -5.75 -4.66
CA LEU A 73 -8.88 -4.73 -4.82
C LEU A 73 -8.23 -4.80 -6.20
N VAL A 74 -7.88 -6.01 -6.63
CA VAL A 74 -7.35 -6.29 -7.97
C VAL A 74 -8.42 -6.00 -9.01
N SER A 75 -9.65 -6.52 -8.84
CA SER A 75 -10.76 -6.26 -9.75
C SER A 75 -11.20 -4.80 -9.75
N ALA A 76 -11.16 -4.05 -8.65
CA ALA A 76 -11.46 -2.61 -8.68
C ALA A 76 -10.42 -1.82 -9.47
N SER A 77 -9.14 -2.22 -9.37
CA SER A 77 -8.06 -1.61 -10.16
C SER A 77 -8.21 -1.93 -11.65
N LEU A 78 -8.53 -3.18 -11.98
CA LEU A 78 -8.82 -3.62 -13.35
C LEU A 78 -10.11 -3.00 -13.88
N LYS A 79 -11.15 -2.86 -13.05
CA LYS A 79 -12.46 -2.31 -13.41
C LYS A 79 -12.34 -0.89 -13.92
N THR A 80 -11.53 -0.05 -13.30
CA THR A 80 -11.31 1.31 -13.83
C THR A 80 -10.67 1.28 -15.22
N CYS A 81 -9.75 0.34 -15.48
CA CYS A 81 -9.18 0.14 -16.80
C CYS A 81 -10.20 -0.40 -17.81
N GLU A 82 -10.99 -1.40 -17.42
CA GLU A 82 -12.05 -1.99 -18.22
C GLU A 82 -13.19 -0.99 -18.53
N GLU A 83 -13.53 -0.11 -17.59
CA GLU A 83 -14.48 0.99 -17.77
C GLU A 83 -13.97 1.99 -18.81
N MET A 84 -12.68 2.37 -18.75
CA MET A 84 -12.06 3.22 -19.78
C MET A 84 -12.01 2.52 -21.15
N GLU A 85 -11.65 1.24 -21.20
CA GLU A 85 -11.71 0.46 -22.44
C GLU A 85 -13.13 0.33 -22.99
N SER A 86 -14.14 0.21 -22.12
CA SER A 86 -15.55 0.19 -22.50
C SER A 86 -16.00 1.53 -23.08
N MET A 87 -15.62 2.65 -22.45
CA MET A 87 -15.88 4.00 -22.98
C MET A 87 -15.27 4.16 -24.37
N ILE A 88 -13.99 3.76 -24.54
CA ILE A 88 -13.30 3.81 -25.84
C ILE A 88 -14.00 2.90 -26.87
N LYS A 89 -14.41 1.68 -26.49
CA LYS A 89 -15.15 0.75 -27.37
C LYS A 89 -16.49 1.33 -27.83
N ASN A 90 -17.13 2.15 -27.01
CA ASN A 90 -18.37 2.86 -27.33
C ASN A 90 -18.13 4.18 -28.08
N GLY A 91 -16.89 4.48 -28.46
CA GLY A 91 -16.53 5.71 -29.18
C GLY A 91 -16.51 6.96 -28.31
N GLN A 92 -16.52 6.82 -26.98
CA GLN A 92 -16.39 7.91 -26.02
C GLN A 92 -14.92 8.13 -25.65
N ASP A 93 -14.52 9.39 -25.47
CA ASP A 93 -13.18 9.73 -24.99
C ASP A 93 -13.21 9.80 -23.44
N PRO A 94 -12.49 8.92 -22.72
CA PRO A 94 -12.48 8.93 -21.25
C PRO A 94 -11.90 10.23 -20.65
N TYR A 95 -11.27 11.09 -21.48
CA TYR A 95 -10.71 12.37 -21.10
C TYR A 95 -11.44 13.56 -21.74
N GLU A 96 -12.66 13.37 -22.24
CA GLU A 96 -13.47 14.41 -22.87
C GLU A 96 -13.61 15.67 -21.98
N GLU A 97 -13.74 15.50 -20.66
CA GLU A 97 -13.82 16.62 -19.71
C GLU A 97 -12.51 17.42 -19.64
N TYR A 98 -11.35 16.77 -19.71
CA TYR A 98 -10.05 17.45 -19.78
C TYR A 98 -9.90 18.21 -21.10
N ILE A 99 -10.34 17.61 -22.21
CA ILE A 99 -10.37 18.25 -23.52
C ILE A 99 -11.29 19.48 -23.51
N ALA A 100 -12.47 19.37 -22.89
CA ALA A 100 -13.41 20.48 -22.76
C ALA A 100 -12.81 21.64 -21.96
N LEU A 101 -12.10 21.35 -20.87
CA LEU A 101 -11.35 22.36 -20.10
C LEU A 101 -10.28 23.05 -20.96
N ALA A 102 -9.48 22.27 -21.71
CA ALA A 102 -8.42 22.84 -22.55
C ALA A 102 -8.96 23.70 -23.68
N LYS A 103 -10.10 23.29 -24.29
CA LYS A 103 -10.83 24.11 -25.26
C LYS A 103 -11.37 25.39 -24.61
N GLY A 104 -11.93 25.30 -23.41
CA GLY A 104 -12.44 26.46 -22.66
C GLY A 104 -11.34 27.48 -22.34
N ASP A 105 -10.17 27.01 -21.86
CA ASP A 105 -9.01 27.87 -21.63
C ASP A 105 -8.50 28.51 -22.93
N ALA A 106 -8.43 27.75 -24.02
CA ALA A 106 -8.04 28.28 -25.33
C ALA A 106 -9.01 29.34 -25.84
N TRP A 107 -10.32 29.16 -25.64
CA TRP A 107 -11.33 30.18 -25.94
C TRP A 107 -11.12 31.44 -25.13
N LYS A 108 -10.83 31.34 -23.83
CA LYS A 108 -10.52 32.48 -22.96
C LYS A 108 -9.28 33.24 -23.46
N VAL A 109 -8.21 32.52 -23.81
CA VAL A 109 -6.98 33.12 -24.35
C VAL A 109 -7.25 33.84 -25.68
N LYS A 110 -7.94 33.19 -26.62
CA LYS A 110 -8.28 33.78 -27.93
C LYS A 110 -9.24 34.97 -27.80
N ALA A 111 -10.20 34.92 -26.89
CA ALA A 111 -11.13 36.03 -26.62
C ALA A 111 -10.39 37.26 -26.08
N ASN A 112 -9.43 37.06 -25.16
CA ASN A 112 -8.62 38.15 -24.60
C ASN A 112 -7.64 38.75 -25.61
N ALA A 113 -7.12 37.94 -26.54
CA ALA A 113 -6.24 38.42 -27.61
C ALA A 113 -6.98 39.23 -28.69
N GLY A 114 -8.31 39.10 -28.77
CA GLY A 114 -9.12 39.65 -29.85
C GLY A 114 -8.95 38.89 -31.18
N GLY A 115 -9.82 39.18 -32.15
CA GLY A 115 -9.73 38.61 -33.51
C GLY A 115 -10.96 37.82 -33.94
N SER A 116 -10.83 37.10 -35.07
CA SER A 116 -11.94 36.36 -35.68
C SER A 116 -12.35 35.14 -34.86
N VAL A 117 -13.59 35.13 -34.40
CA VAL A 117 -14.23 33.99 -33.73
C VAL A 117 -14.27 32.75 -34.62
N VAL A 118 -14.38 32.93 -35.94
CA VAL A 118 -14.38 31.83 -36.92
C VAL A 118 -13.01 31.14 -36.95
N ASN A 119 -11.93 31.93 -36.97
CA ASN A 119 -10.57 31.38 -36.95
C ASN A 119 -10.26 30.73 -35.60
N ALA A 120 -10.68 31.34 -34.48
CA ALA A 120 -10.54 30.73 -33.17
C ALA A 120 -11.29 29.38 -33.08
N LYS A 121 -12.52 29.31 -33.63
CA LYS A 121 -13.29 28.07 -33.69
C LYS A 121 -12.59 26.99 -34.53
N LEU A 122 -11.98 27.37 -35.65
CA LEU A 122 -11.21 26.47 -36.50
C LEU A 122 -9.99 25.95 -35.76
N ASP A 123 -9.20 26.83 -35.15
CA ASP A 123 -7.99 26.46 -34.41
C ASP A 123 -8.28 25.51 -33.25
N ILE A 124 -9.32 25.80 -32.47
CA ILE A 124 -9.65 25.01 -31.28
C ILE A 124 -10.25 23.66 -31.64
N ASN A 125 -11.14 23.61 -32.64
CA ASN A 125 -11.86 22.37 -32.96
C ASN A 125 -11.18 21.50 -34.01
N LYS A 126 -10.52 22.10 -35.01
CA LYS A 126 -9.83 21.34 -36.06
C LYS A 126 -8.35 21.18 -35.79
N ASN A 127 -7.67 22.24 -35.34
CA ASN A 127 -6.22 22.21 -35.13
C ASN A 127 -5.82 21.82 -33.69
N GLU A 128 -6.80 21.48 -32.84
CA GLU A 128 -6.63 21.09 -31.44
C GLU A 128 -5.78 22.09 -30.63
N SER A 129 -5.86 23.40 -30.94
CA SER A 129 -4.93 24.37 -30.37
C SER A 129 -4.96 24.43 -28.83
N GLY A 130 -6.11 24.17 -28.22
CA GLY A 130 -6.25 24.10 -26.76
C GLY A 130 -5.63 22.84 -26.18
N GLN A 131 -5.95 21.69 -26.75
CA GLN A 131 -5.43 20.40 -26.31
C GLN A 131 -3.92 20.33 -26.48
N ARG A 132 -3.38 20.83 -27.60
CA ARG A 132 -1.94 20.90 -27.85
C ARG A 132 -1.24 21.87 -26.90
N ALA A 133 -1.91 22.93 -26.45
CA ALA A 133 -1.36 23.82 -25.42
C ALA A 133 -1.41 23.20 -24.00
N GLY A 134 -2.25 22.20 -23.76
CA GLY A 134 -2.47 21.63 -22.43
C GLY A 134 -3.29 22.55 -21.52
N LEU A 135 -3.22 22.37 -20.20
CA LEU A 135 -3.85 23.23 -19.19
C LEU A 135 -2.81 23.91 -18.32
N PRO A 136 -3.02 25.15 -17.83
CA PRO A 136 -2.26 25.68 -16.70
C PRO A 136 -2.34 24.71 -15.53
N TRP A 137 -1.19 24.39 -14.92
CA TRP A 137 -1.10 23.33 -13.92
C TRP A 137 -0.36 23.75 -12.66
N VAL A 138 -0.42 22.90 -11.63
CA VAL A 138 0.00 23.19 -10.24
C VAL A 138 1.48 23.56 -10.07
N PHE A 139 2.30 23.33 -11.11
CA PHE A 139 3.71 23.72 -11.11
C PHE A 139 3.99 25.08 -11.77
N GLY A 140 2.95 25.84 -12.12
CA GLY A 140 3.07 27.13 -12.80
C GLY A 140 3.42 27.02 -14.28
N THR A 141 3.44 25.80 -14.83
CA THR A 141 3.63 25.50 -16.25
C THR A 141 2.40 24.80 -16.79
N ARG A 142 2.25 24.75 -18.12
CA ARG A 142 1.19 23.97 -18.74
C ARG A 142 1.53 22.48 -18.76
N ALA A 143 0.50 21.63 -18.71
CA ALA A 143 0.64 20.18 -18.73
C ALA A 143 -0.48 19.51 -19.55
N GLY A 144 -0.22 18.29 -20.03
CA GLY A 144 -1.15 17.46 -20.80
C GLY A 144 -1.32 17.85 -22.27
N GLY A 145 -0.51 18.79 -22.78
CA GLY A 145 -0.43 19.15 -24.20
C GLY A 145 0.82 18.63 -24.90
N ALA A 146 0.96 18.97 -26.19
CA ALA A 146 2.11 18.60 -27.01
C ALA A 146 3.38 19.30 -26.51
N GLY A 147 4.48 18.55 -26.34
CA GLY A 147 5.74 19.08 -25.80
C GLY A 147 5.72 19.50 -24.32
N THR A 148 4.64 19.19 -23.60
CA THR A 148 4.52 19.46 -22.14
C THR A 148 4.56 18.16 -21.33
N PRO A 149 4.87 18.20 -20.02
CA PRO A 149 4.70 17.03 -19.16
C PRO A 149 3.23 16.57 -19.13
N PRO A 150 2.95 15.28 -18.87
CA PRO A 150 1.59 14.81 -18.68
C PRO A 150 0.98 15.42 -17.42
N ILE A 151 -0.35 15.49 -17.35
CA ILE A 151 -1.02 15.70 -16.07
C ILE A 151 -1.04 14.36 -15.33
N GLN A 152 -0.49 14.34 -14.13
CA GLN A 152 -0.50 13.18 -13.24
C GLN A 152 -1.21 13.54 -11.93
N PRO A 153 -2.54 13.35 -11.84
CA PRO A 153 -3.32 13.90 -10.74
C PRO A 153 -2.82 13.50 -9.35
N ILE A 154 -2.42 12.24 -9.13
CA ILE A 154 -1.95 11.82 -7.81
C ILE A 154 -0.53 12.31 -7.56
N ARG A 155 0.39 12.09 -8.50
CA ARG A 155 1.78 12.53 -8.36
C ARG A 155 1.87 14.04 -8.17
N ASP A 156 1.26 14.81 -9.05
CA ASP A 156 1.44 16.25 -9.10
C ASP A 156 0.82 16.94 -7.88
N LEU A 157 -0.38 16.50 -7.47
CA LEU A 157 -1.03 17.03 -6.26
C LEU A 157 -0.34 16.56 -4.98
N ALA A 158 0.27 15.38 -4.95
CA ALA A 158 1.08 14.97 -3.81
C ALA A 158 2.32 15.87 -3.66
N VAL A 159 3.04 16.16 -4.74
CA VAL A 159 4.19 17.09 -4.71
C VAL A 159 3.74 18.49 -4.29
N ALA A 160 2.74 19.04 -4.97
CA ALA A 160 2.27 20.39 -4.71
C ALA A 160 1.70 20.51 -3.29
N GLY A 161 0.90 19.53 -2.87
CA GLY A 161 0.32 19.37 -1.55
C GLY A 161 1.36 19.27 -0.43
N TYR A 162 2.43 18.49 -0.64
CA TYR A 162 3.58 18.43 0.28
C TYR A 162 4.16 19.83 0.49
N ASN A 163 4.50 20.50 -0.61
CA ASN A 163 5.15 21.81 -0.58
C ASN A 163 4.30 22.84 0.17
N VAL A 164 3.00 22.94 -0.15
CA VAL A 164 2.14 23.92 0.54
C VAL A 164 1.93 23.57 2.01
N THR A 165 1.91 22.28 2.37
CA THR A 165 1.78 21.85 3.78
C THR A 165 2.96 22.32 4.63
N ILE A 166 4.15 22.42 4.04
CA ILE A 166 5.35 22.97 4.71
C ILE A 166 5.58 24.45 4.42
N ASN A 167 4.54 25.17 3.97
CA ASN A 167 4.57 26.60 3.67
C ASN A 167 5.63 26.98 2.61
N LYS A 168 5.77 26.15 1.58
CA LYS A 168 6.54 26.42 0.37
C LYS A 168 5.59 26.64 -0.81
N ALA A 169 6.09 27.27 -1.87
CA ALA A 169 5.33 27.41 -3.10
C ALA A 169 5.01 26.03 -3.69
N ALA A 170 3.80 25.86 -4.24
CA ALA A 170 3.34 24.59 -4.82
C ALA A 170 4.33 24.00 -5.85
N ASN A 171 4.96 24.87 -6.64
CA ASN A 171 5.94 24.53 -7.67
C ASN A 171 7.39 24.38 -7.18
N SER A 172 7.62 24.28 -5.86
CA SER A 172 8.95 23.97 -5.33
C SER A 172 9.43 22.61 -5.82
N LEU A 173 10.75 22.46 -5.99
CA LEU A 173 11.36 21.27 -6.58
C LEU A 173 10.92 19.98 -5.87
N ALA A 174 10.42 19.02 -6.65
CA ALA A 174 9.99 17.71 -6.13
C ALA A 174 11.13 16.93 -5.46
N THR A 175 12.38 17.19 -5.87
CA THR A 175 13.59 16.54 -5.34
C THR A 175 14.20 17.25 -4.13
N ALA A 176 13.62 18.36 -3.67
CA ALA A 176 14.13 19.07 -2.50
C ALA A 176 14.07 18.17 -1.26
N ASN A 177 15.22 17.97 -0.61
CA ASN A 177 15.34 17.15 0.59
C ASN A 177 15.25 18.01 1.85
N TYR A 178 14.21 17.77 2.64
CA TYR A 178 13.96 18.50 3.88
C TYR A 178 14.44 17.76 5.13
N GLY A 179 14.98 16.54 4.98
CA GLY A 179 15.42 15.68 6.08
C GLY A 179 16.61 16.22 6.89
N SER A 180 17.33 17.22 6.38
CA SER A 180 18.40 17.94 7.08
C SER A 180 18.09 19.43 7.29
N SER A 181 16.84 19.84 7.06
CA SER A 181 16.39 21.22 7.23
C SER A 181 15.83 21.48 8.63
N SER A 182 15.45 22.73 8.93
CA SER A 182 14.69 23.05 10.15
C SER A 182 13.33 22.35 10.25
N LEU A 183 12.84 21.77 9.15
CA LEU A 183 11.59 21.01 9.08
C LEU A 183 11.80 19.51 9.34
N ALA A 184 13.03 19.03 9.56
CA ALA A 184 13.36 17.61 9.69
C ALA A 184 12.58 16.89 10.81
N SER A 185 12.17 17.60 11.85
CA SER A 185 11.38 17.07 12.96
C SER A 185 9.87 17.05 12.71
N THR A 186 9.39 17.65 11.61
CA THR A 186 7.96 17.64 11.29
C THR A 186 7.53 16.24 10.88
N ARG A 187 6.31 15.84 11.27
CA ARG A 187 5.74 14.52 10.96
C ARG A 187 5.77 14.19 9.46
N LEU A 188 5.45 15.17 8.61
CA LEU A 188 5.50 15.01 7.15
C LEU A 188 6.92 14.67 6.65
N VAL A 189 7.93 15.42 7.10
CA VAL A 189 9.33 15.21 6.65
C VAL A 189 9.94 13.94 7.23
N GLN A 190 9.56 13.56 8.46
CA GLN A 190 9.96 12.28 9.06
C GLN A 190 9.43 11.08 8.27
N ALA A 191 8.21 11.18 7.75
CA ALA A 191 7.62 10.14 6.91
C ALA A 191 8.17 10.15 5.47
N PHE A 192 8.35 11.34 4.90
CA PHE A 192 8.78 11.56 3.51
C PHE A 192 9.77 12.72 3.44
N LYS A 193 11.04 12.41 3.19
CA LYS A 193 12.12 13.41 3.20
C LYS A 193 12.04 14.38 2.02
N THR A 194 11.45 13.93 0.91
CA THR A 194 11.24 14.74 -0.31
C THR A 194 9.77 14.69 -0.75
N PRO A 195 9.28 15.72 -1.47
CA PRO A 195 7.97 15.67 -2.12
C PRO A 195 7.84 14.50 -3.11
N GLU A 196 8.92 14.14 -3.82
CA GLU A 196 8.93 13.03 -4.76
C GLU A 196 8.76 11.66 -4.07
N ASP A 197 9.30 11.47 -2.86
CA ASP A 197 9.08 10.24 -2.09
C ASP A 197 7.59 10.06 -1.74
N LEU A 198 6.93 11.16 -1.35
CA LEU A 198 5.49 11.16 -1.09
C LEU A 198 4.70 10.84 -2.36
N ALA A 199 5.05 11.50 -3.46
CA ALA A 199 4.35 11.34 -4.73
C ALA A 199 4.47 9.91 -5.25
N ARG A 200 5.68 9.34 -5.23
CA ARG A 200 5.91 7.94 -5.60
C ARG A 200 5.11 6.99 -4.70
N TRP A 201 5.18 7.19 -3.39
CA TRP A 201 4.43 6.35 -2.44
C TRP A 201 2.93 6.41 -2.73
N SER A 202 2.39 7.61 -2.97
CA SER A 202 0.96 7.83 -3.22
C SER A 202 0.51 7.22 -4.55
N SER A 203 1.28 7.41 -5.63
CA SER A 203 0.97 6.85 -6.96
C SER A 203 1.09 5.31 -6.98
N GLU A 204 2.00 4.71 -6.20
CA GLU A 204 2.07 3.24 -6.06
C GLU A 204 0.85 2.69 -5.29
N VAL A 205 0.41 3.36 -4.22
CA VAL A 205 -0.73 2.90 -3.41
C VAL A 205 -2.06 3.08 -4.14
N LEU A 206 -2.26 4.23 -4.80
CA LEU A 206 -3.54 4.64 -5.38
C LEU A 206 -3.64 4.47 -6.89
N GLY A 207 -2.53 4.13 -7.54
CA GLY A 207 -2.41 4.25 -8.99
C GLY A 207 -2.38 5.71 -9.43
N ASP A 208 -2.13 5.92 -10.71
CA ASP A 208 -2.09 7.26 -11.30
C ASP A 208 -2.41 7.20 -12.79
N GLN A 209 -2.59 8.36 -13.41
CA GLN A 209 -2.80 8.49 -14.84
C GLN A 209 -1.78 9.44 -15.42
N LYS A 210 -1.36 9.24 -16.67
CA LYS A 210 -0.49 10.16 -17.42
C LYS A 210 -1.27 10.81 -18.54
N ILE A 211 -2.01 11.86 -18.23
CA ILE A 211 -3.04 12.41 -19.12
C ILE A 211 -2.43 13.34 -20.16
N TYR A 212 -2.73 13.06 -21.43
CA TYR A 212 -2.50 13.92 -22.58
C TYR A 212 -3.82 14.15 -23.33
N MET A 213 -4.05 15.37 -23.81
CA MET A 213 -5.34 15.78 -24.40
C MET A 213 -5.31 15.91 -25.91
N CYS A 214 -4.12 16.13 -26.51
CA CYS A 214 -4.02 16.16 -27.96
C CYS A 214 -4.19 14.73 -28.49
N THR A 215 -4.69 14.61 -29.72
CA THR A 215 -4.85 13.31 -30.39
C THR A 215 -4.27 13.31 -31.81
N GLN A 216 -3.99 14.49 -32.36
CA GLN A 216 -3.53 14.67 -33.73
C GLN A 216 -2.11 15.22 -33.82
N GLY A 217 -1.38 14.75 -34.83
CA GLY A 217 -0.02 15.17 -35.15
C GLY A 217 1.06 14.26 -34.55
N SER A 218 2.19 14.15 -35.25
CA SER A 218 3.31 13.29 -34.85
C SER A 218 4.01 13.74 -33.57
N ASP A 219 3.80 14.99 -33.17
CA ASP A 219 4.35 15.60 -31.96
C ASP A 219 3.42 15.48 -30.73
N CYS A 220 2.22 14.94 -30.93
CA CYS A 220 1.34 14.62 -29.83
C CYS A 220 1.81 13.33 -29.14
N PRO A 221 1.99 13.33 -27.80
CA PRO A 221 2.37 12.14 -27.04
C PRO A 221 1.37 10.99 -27.20
N SER A 222 1.82 9.78 -26.91
CA SER A 222 0.95 8.60 -26.92
C SER A 222 -0.20 8.74 -25.91
N PRO A 223 -1.34 8.07 -26.15
CA PRO A 223 -2.53 8.17 -25.30
C PRO A 223 -2.23 7.89 -23.83
N THR A 224 -3.10 8.41 -22.96
CA THR A 224 -2.98 8.32 -21.51
C THR A 224 -2.69 6.89 -21.01
N ILE A 225 -1.68 6.76 -20.15
CA ILE A 225 -1.30 5.49 -19.52
C ILE A 225 -1.72 5.51 -18.06
N THR A 226 -2.28 4.41 -17.56
CA THR A 226 -2.64 4.24 -16.15
C THR A 226 -1.64 3.35 -15.43
N SER A 227 -1.29 3.75 -14.20
CA SER A 227 -0.50 2.95 -13.26
C SER A 227 -1.45 2.21 -12.32
N THR A 228 -1.20 0.92 -12.13
CA THR A 228 -1.99 0.07 -11.23
C THR A 228 -1.77 0.47 -9.77
N ALA A 229 -2.86 0.46 -9.00
CA ALA A 229 -2.83 0.66 -7.56
C ALA A 229 -2.46 -0.65 -6.85
N THR A 230 -1.51 -0.62 -5.92
CA THR A 230 -1.11 -1.81 -5.15
C THR A 230 -1.74 -1.87 -3.76
N GLY A 231 -2.38 -0.78 -3.28
CA GLY A 231 -2.86 -0.66 -1.92
C GLY A 231 -1.74 -0.60 -0.87
N LEU A 232 -2.09 -0.80 0.41
CA LEU A 232 -1.18 -0.65 1.55
C LEU A 232 -0.38 -1.91 1.90
N ALA A 233 -0.80 -3.10 1.47
CA ALA A 233 -0.14 -4.35 1.88
C ALA A 233 1.36 -4.40 1.49
N PRO A 234 1.78 -4.03 0.26
CA PRO A 234 3.21 -3.98 -0.06
C PRO A 234 3.98 -2.90 0.72
N LYS A 235 3.29 -1.86 1.22
CA LYS A 235 3.91 -0.84 2.08
C LYS A 235 4.16 -1.39 3.47
N PHE A 236 3.20 -2.13 4.00
CA PHE A 236 3.34 -2.84 5.27
C PHE A 236 4.52 -3.81 5.25
N GLU A 237 4.62 -4.68 4.25
CA GLU A 237 5.73 -5.65 4.14
C GLU A 237 7.08 -4.94 4.10
N ARG A 238 7.19 -3.83 3.36
CA ARG A 238 8.41 -3.02 3.32
C ARG A 238 8.77 -2.43 4.68
N GLU A 239 7.80 -1.90 5.44
CA GLU A 239 8.06 -1.42 6.81
C GLU A 239 8.49 -2.57 7.73
N LEU A 240 7.88 -3.75 7.57
CA LEU A 240 8.22 -4.93 8.37
C LEU A 240 9.65 -5.41 8.10
N ASP A 241 10.08 -5.43 6.84
CA ASP A 241 11.43 -5.80 6.42
C ASP A 241 12.51 -4.85 6.99
N GLU A 242 12.17 -3.58 7.22
CA GLU A 242 13.07 -2.61 7.86
C GLU A 242 13.09 -2.76 9.40
N VAL A 243 11.91 -2.94 10.01
CA VAL A 243 11.73 -2.94 11.46
C VAL A 243 12.18 -4.26 12.10
N LEU A 244 11.80 -5.39 11.51
CA LEU A 244 11.95 -6.70 12.12
C LEU A 244 13.42 -7.09 12.37
N PRO A 245 14.35 -6.95 11.41
CA PRO A 245 15.76 -7.29 11.65
C PRO A 245 16.37 -6.39 12.73
N THR A 246 16.04 -5.10 12.72
CA THR A 246 16.53 -4.13 13.71
C THR A 246 16.04 -4.51 15.11
N MET A 247 14.76 -4.84 15.26
CA MET A 247 14.17 -5.22 16.55
C MET A 247 14.70 -6.57 17.07
N ARG A 248 14.93 -7.54 16.17
CA ARG A 248 15.59 -8.81 16.51
C ARG A 248 17.00 -8.57 17.04
N ASN A 249 17.80 -7.79 16.33
CA ASN A 249 19.16 -7.44 16.77
C ASN A 249 19.13 -6.81 18.17
N MET A 250 18.20 -5.89 18.43
CA MET A 250 18.07 -5.28 19.75
C MET A 250 17.65 -6.27 20.84
N GLY A 251 16.75 -7.21 20.56
CA GLY A 251 16.28 -8.20 21.52
C GLY A 251 17.30 -9.28 21.89
N PHE A 252 18.32 -9.50 21.07
CA PHE A 252 19.41 -10.45 21.32
C PHE A 252 20.77 -9.78 21.61
N SER A 253 20.89 -8.47 21.39
CA SER A 253 22.05 -7.66 21.79
C SER A 253 21.99 -7.27 23.27
N THR A 254 23.17 -6.99 23.84
CA THR A 254 23.34 -6.47 25.21
C THR A 254 23.02 -4.98 25.34
N SER A 255 22.86 -4.25 24.23
CA SER A 255 22.44 -2.83 24.25
C SER A 255 21.61 -2.44 23.01
N SER A 256 20.86 -1.34 23.12
CA SER A 256 20.12 -0.70 22.03
C SER A 256 20.68 0.71 21.80
N SER A 257 20.99 1.07 20.56
CA SER A 257 21.33 2.46 20.24
C SER A 257 20.05 3.32 20.13
N HIS A 258 20.18 4.63 20.35
CA HIS A 258 19.07 5.57 20.13
C HIS A 258 18.60 5.57 18.66
N ALA A 259 19.53 5.39 17.72
CA ALA A 259 19.23 5.30 16.30
C ALA A 259 18.39 4.06 15.96
N ASP A 260 18.67 2.91 16.59
CA ASP A 260 17.88 1.69 16.38
C ASP A 260 16.49 1.82 16.99
N LEU A 261 16.39 2.39 18.20
CA LEU A 261 15.11 2.68 18.84
C LEU A 261 14.24 3.62 17.99
N ALA A 262 14.84 4.65 17.36
CA ALA A 262 14.14 5.52 16.44
C ALA A 262 13.66 4.79 15.17
N LYS A 263 14.47 3.87 14.62
CA LYS A 263 14.09 3.05 13.45
C LYS A 263 12.92 2.11 13.74
N VAL A 264 12.85 1.54 14.95
CA VAL A 264 11.76 0.62 15.35
C VAL A 264 10.61 1.33 16.07
N SER A 265 10.61 2.66 16.11
CA SER A 265 9.49 3.44 16.65
C SER A 265 8.60 3.97 15.54
N ALA A 266 7.31 4.12 15.83
CA ALA A 266 6.33 4.77 14.97
C ALA A 266 5.71 5.98 15.68
N PRO A 267 5.16 6.97 14.96
CA PRO A 267 4.40 8.05 15.59
C PRO A 267 3.25 7.49 16.44
N GLY A 268 3.18 7.90 17.70
CA GLY A 268 2.21 7.38 18.68
C GLY A 268 2.57 6.04 19.31
N MET A 269 3.65 5.37 18.87
CA MET A 269 4.14 4.14 19.47
C MET A 269 5.68 4.11 19.51
N ALA A 270 6.24 4.71 20.56
CA ALA A 270 7.67 4.70 20.81
C ALA A 270 8.10 3.36 21.43
N VAL A 271 9.09 2.70 20.82
CA VAL A 271 9.76 1.56 21.43
C VAL A 271 10.84 2.11 22.37
N SER A 272 10.64 1.94 23.67
CA SER A 272 11.56 2.45 24.68
C SER A 272 12.69 1.44 24.99
N PRO A 273 13.84 1.90 25.51
CA PRO A 273 14.87 1.01 26.04
C PRO A 273 14.31 0.02 27.07
N GLN A 274 13.42 0.48 27.95
CA GLN A 274 12.81 -0.33 29.01
C GLN A 274 11.92 -1.44 28.45
N LEU A 275 11.18 -1.17 27.37
CA LEU A 275 10.40 -2.18 26.67
C LEU A 275 11.33 -3.26 26.09
N MET A 276 12.45 -2.86 25.49
CA MET A 276 13.43 -3.82 24.96
C MET A 276 14.14 -4.61 26.05
N ASP A 277 14.41 -4.01 27.21
CA ASP A 277 14.93 -4.72 28.38
C ASP A 277 13.95 -5.75 28.93
N ALA A 278 12.64 -5.44 28.92
CA ALA A 278 11.60 -6.40 29.29
C ALA A 278 11.56 -7.57 28.29
N VAL A 279 11.64 -7.29 26.99
CA VAL A 279 11.73 -8.32 25.93
C VAL A 279 12.96 -9.20 26.12
N ARG A 280 14.12 -8.63 26.45
CA ARG A 280 15.36 -9.38 26.72
C ARG A 280 15.27 -10.32 27.93
N LYS A 281 14.40 -10.04 28.89
CA LYS A 281 14.19 -10.90 30.07
C LYS A 281 13.29 -12.10 29.79
N LEU A 282 12.61 -12.13 28.65
CA LEU A 282 11.78 -13.27 28.26
C LEU A 282 12.65 -14.50 27.90
N PRO A 283 12.12 -15.73 28.14
CA PRO A 283 12.66 -16.96 27.58
C PRO A 283 12.88 -16.83 26.07
N THR A 284 13.90 -17.50 25.52
CA THR A 284 14.38 -17.30 24.14
C THR A 284 13.30 -17.58 23.09
N ASP A 285 12.49 -18.60 23.31
CA ASP A 285 11.32 -18.99 22.51
C ASP A 285 10.24 -17.89 22.54
N VAL A 286 9.83 -17.45 23.73
CA VAL A 286 8.82 -16.40 23.93
C VAL A 286 9.30 -15.05 23.40
N ARG A 287 10.60 -14.75 23.55
CA ARG A 287 11.23 -13.51 23.09
C ARG A 287 11.12 -13.36 21.59
N SER A 288 11.39 -14.42 20.82
CA SER A 288 11.32 -14.37 19.37
C SER A 288 9.90 -14.04 18.87
N VAL A 289 8.88 -14.61 19.51
CA VAL A 289 7.46 -14.36 19.22
C VAL A 289 7.09 -12.93 19.61
N ALA A 290 7.51 -12.46 20.78
CA ALA A 290 7.25 -11.09 21.25
C ALA A 290 7.85 -10.04 20.31
N ILE A 291 9.09 -10.24 19.85
CA ILE A 291 9.75 -9.36 18.88
C ILE A 291 9.00 -9.35 17.55
N ASN A 292 8.66 -10.54 17.01
CA ASN A 292 7.95 -10.63 15.73
C ASN A 292 6.60 -9.90 15.80
N ARG A 293 5.86 -10.05 16.91
CA ARG A 293 4.59 -9.34 17.12
C ARG A 293 4.79 -7.84 17.21
N LEU A 294 5.70 -7.38 18.07
CA LEU A 294 5.96 -5.95 18.26
C LEU A 294 6.42 -5.29 16.94
N ALA A 295 7.24 -5.97 16.14
CA ALA A 295 7.66 -5.48 14.83
C ALA A 295 6.48 -5.34 13.85
N GLN A 296 5.56 -6.31 13.82
CA GLN A 296 4.34 -6.21 13.03
C GLN A 296 3.45 -5.05 13.49
N GLU A 297 3.28 -4.85 14.80
CA GLU A 297 2.52 -3.69 15.31
C GLU A 297 3.17 -2.38 14.83
N VAL A 298 4.48 -2.23 14.99
CA VAL A 298 5.23 -1.03 14.54
C VAL A 298 5.04 -0.80 13.04
N ALA A 299 5.21 -1.83 12.22
CA ALA A 299 5.08 -1.72 10.77
C ALA A 299 3.67 -1.27 10.36
N VAL A 300 2.62 -1.76 11.03
CA VAL A 300 1.24 -1.30 10.81
C VAL A 300 1.11 0.18 11.15
N TYR A 301 1.59 0.61 12.32
CA TYR A 301 1.52 2.02 12.73
C TYR A 301 2.27 2.95 11.75
N LYS A 302 3.48 2.57 11.30
CA LYS A 302 4.24 3.35 10.31
C LYS A 302 3.51 3.47 8.98
N THR A 303 2.92 2.38 8.50
CA THR A 303 2.21 2.36 7.22
C THR A 303 0.96 3.24 7.27
N ILE A 304 0.17 3.14 8.34
CA ILE A 304 -1.03 3.97 8.53
C ILE A 304 -0.63 5.45 8.67
N ASP A 305 0.45 5.75 9.41
CA ASP A 305 0.94 7.11 9.56
C ASP A 305 1.30 7.75 8.21
N LYS A 306 2.09 7.04 7.38
CA LYS A 306 2.41 7.45 6.01
C LYS A 306 1.16 7.64 5.16
N ALA A 307 0.16 6.76 5.28
CA ALA A 307 -1.10 6.86 4.56
C ALA A 307 -1.91 8.10 4.95
N LEU A 308 -2.00 8.41 6.24
CA LEU A 308 -2.69 9.62 6.72
C LEU A 308 -2.00 10.89 6.24
N ILE A 309 -0.66 10.89 6.21
CA ILE A 309 0.13 12.01 5.70
C ILE A 309 -0.10 12.22 4.21
N ALA A 310 -0.06 11.15 3.41
CA ALA A 310 -0.37 11.19 1.99
C ALA A 310 -1.78 11.68 1.71
N ARG A 311 -2.77 11.20 2.47
CA ARG A 311 -4.15 11.68 2.39
C ARG A 311 -4.24 13.19 2.61
N ASN A 312 -3.61 13.71 3.66
CA ASN A 312 -3.65 15.13 3.98
C ASN A 312 -2.95 15.98 2.90
N ALA A 313 -1.79 15.54 2.42
CA ALA A 313 -1.09 16.23 1.35
C ALA A 313 -1.91 16.27 0.05
N LEU A 314 -2.56 15.16 -0.33
CA LEU A 314 -3.46 15.13 -1.50
C LEU A 314 -4.65 16.08 -1.34
N ILE A 315 -5.25 16.17 -0.15
CA ILE A 315 -6.32 17.14 0.14
C ILE A 315 -5.80 18.58 -0.02
N SER A 316 -4.61 18.89 0.51
CA SER A 316 -3.98 20.19 0.34
C SER A 316 -3.67 20.50 -1.13
N GLY A 317 -3.15 19.53 -1.88
CA GLY A 317 -2.90 19.69 -3.33
C GLY A 317 -4.19 19.93 -4.11
N MET A 318 -5.25 19.17 -3.81
CA MET A 318 -6.56 19.32 -4.45
C MET A 318 -7.22 20.67 -4.17
N SER A 319 -6.82 21.37 -3.10
CA SER A 319 -7.31 22.72 -2.77
C SER A 319 -6.68 23.84 -3.62
N LEU A 320 -5.67 23.52 -4.45
CA LEU A 320 -5.00 24.50 -5.31
C LEU A 320 -5.95 25.04 -6.41
N PRO A 321 -5.81 26.32 -6.82
CA PRO A 321 -6.67 26.93 -7.84
C PRO A 321 -6.74 26.14 -9.15
N GLU A 322 -5.62 25.60 -9.61
CA GLU A 322 -5.52 24.83 -10.85
C GLU A 322 -6.26 23.50 -10.75
N ALA A 323 -6.18 22.83 -9.60
CA ALA A 323 -6.88 21.57 -9.34
C ALA A 323 -8.39 21.79 -9.11
N THR A 324 -8.76 22.85 -8.39
CA THR A 324 -10.17 23.20 -8.14
C THR A 324 -10.90 23.69 -9.39
N GLY A 325 -10.18 24.35 -10.31
CA GLY A 325 -10.70 24.75 -11.62
C GLY A 325 -10.89 23.58 -12.60
N ALA A 326 -10.28 22.42 -12.33
CA ALA A 326 -10.39 21.22 -13.13
C ALA A 326 -11.29 20.17 -12.44
N ALA A 327 -12.61 20.30 -12.62
CA ALA A 327 -13.62 19.40 -12.05
C ALA A 327 -13.32 17.88 -12.20
N PRO A 328 -12.93 17.35 -13.39
CA PRO A 328 -12.54 15.94 -13.55
C PRO A 328 -11.42 15.51 -12.61
N VAL A 329 -10.37 16.33 -12.46
CA VAL A 329 -9.22 16.07 -11.56
C VAL A 329 -9.72 15.94 -10.14
N ARG A 330 -10.52 16.90 -9.68
CA ARG A 330 -11.02 16.93 -8.31
C ARG A 330 -11.86 15.68 -8.00
N SER A 331 -12.74 15.28 -8.91
CA SER A 331 -13.60 14.10 -8.73
C SER A 331 -12.77 12.80 -8.68
N GLU A 332 -11.81 12.65 -9.59
CA GLU A 332 -10.93 11.48 -9.64
C GLU A 332 -10.06 11.38 -8.39
N VAL A 333 -9.43 12.49 -7.99
CA VAL A 333 -8.54 12.54 -6.82
C VAL A 333 -9.34 12.32 -5.53
N GLN A 334 -10.55 12.88 -5.41
CA GLN A 334 -11.43 12.61 -4.27
C GLN A 334 -11.77 11.12 -4.17
N THR A 335 -12.13 10.48 -5.29
CA THR A 335 -12.39 9.03 -5.33
C THR A 335 -11.19 8.22 -4.84
N LYS A 336 -9.97 8.63 -5.23
CA LYS A 336 -8.73 7.98 -4.79
C LYS A 336 -8.41 8.27 -3.31
N ILE A 337 -8.71 9.46 -2.80
CA ILE A 337 -8.61 9.79 -1.36
C ILE A 337 -9.58 8.94 -0.53
N ASP A 338 -10.81 8.72 -1.01
CA ASP A 338 -11.79 7.87 -0.35
C ASP A 338 -11.34 6.41 -0.36
N ARG A 339 -10.75 5.95 -1.48
CA ARG A 339 -10.11 4.64 -1.57
C ARG A 339 -8.96 4.48 -0.58
N LEU A 340 -8.08 5.49 -0.43
CA LEU A 340 -7.01 5.47 0.58
C LEU A 340 -7.59 5.34 2.00
N THR A 341 -8.67 6.06 2.28
CA THR A 341 -9.37 5.99 3.57
C THR A 341 -9.91 4.58 3.82
N GLN A 342 -10.47 3.94 2.80
CA GLN A 342 -10.88 2.53 2.89
C GLN A 342 -9.69 1.60 3.17
N TYR A 343 -8.56 1.76 2.47
CA TYR A 343 -7.37 0.95 2.72
C TYR A 343 -6.84 1.07 4.15
N ILE A 344 -6.86 2.29 4.71
CA ILE A 344 -6.50 2.53 6.11
C ILE A 344 -7.44 1.77 7.05
N ASN A 345 -8.76 1.83 6.80
CA ASN A 345 -9.75 1.14 7.62
C ASN A 345 -9.63 -0.39 7.53
N ASP A 346 -9.44 -0.93 6.32
CA ASP A 346 -9.26 -2.35 6.09
C ASP A 346 -7.99 -2.87 6.79
N MET A 347 -6.88 -2.13 6.71
CA MET A 347 -5.63 -2.49 7.37
C MET A 347 -5.76 -2.46 8.91
N MET A 348 -6.42 -1.45 9.47
CA MET A 348 -6.69 -1.37 10.91
C MET A 348 -7.59 -2.51 11.39
N PHE A 349 -8.62 -2.84 10.59
CA PHE A 349 -9.52 -3.95 10.88
C PHE A 349 -8.75 -5.28 10.85
N GLU A 350 -7.98 -5.54 9.82
CA GLU A 350 -7.18 -6.76 9.70
C GLU A 350 -6.20 -6.91 10.86
N PHE A 351 -5.50 -5.83 11.20
CA PHE A 351 -4.57 -5.83 12.34
C PHE A 351 -5.27 -6.17 13.66
N ARG A 352 -6.45 -5.59 13.92
CA ARG A 352 -7.25 -5.88 15.12
C ARG A 352 -7.68 -7.35 15.16
N ILE A 353 -8.22 -7.87 14.06
CA ILE A 353 -8.67 -9.26 13.98
C ILE A 353 -7.50 -10.23 14.19
N ARG A 354 -6.34 -9.98 13.58
CA ARG A 354 -5.14 -10.81 13.78
C ARG A 354 -4.71 -10.83 15.25
N LYS A 355 -4.76 -9.68 15.92
CA LYS A 355 -4.42 -9.54 17.34
C LYS A 355 -5.38 -10.31 18.27
N GLU A 356 -6.69 -10.21 18.01
CA GLU A 356 -7.72 -10.94 18.78
C GLU A 356 -7.59 -12.46 18.59
N MET A 357 -7.51 -12.92 17.34
CA MET A 357 -7.39 -14.35 17.01
C MET A 357 -6.13 -15.02 17.58
N THR A 358 -4.99 -14.33 17.56
CA THR A 358 -3.75 -14.88 18.12
C THR A 358 -3.75 -14.88 19.65
N GLY A 359 -4.49 -13.98 20.29
CA GLY A 359 -4.71 -14.00 21.74
C GLY A 359 -5.50 -15.24 22.17
N GLU A 360 -6.64 -15.48 21.53
CA GLU A 360 -7.52 -16.61 21.84
C GLU A 360 -6.88 -17.97 21.54
N THR A 361 -6.18 -18.08 20.41
CA THR A 361 -5.49 -19.33 20.04
C THR A 361 -4.36 -19.66 21.01
N ALA A 362 -3.57 -18.66 21.43
CA ALA A 362 -2.50 -18.87 22.41
C ALA A 362 -3.07 -19.28 23.79
N LEU A 363 -4.15 -18.64 24.22
CA LEU A 363 -4.85 -19.01 25.46
C LEU A 363 -5.43 -20.42 25.39
N SER A 364 -5.99 -20.83 24.25
CA SER A 364 -6.52 -22.18 24.05
C SER A 364 -5.40 -23.24 24.08
N ILE A 365 -4.27 -23.00 23.41
CA ILE A 365 -3.12 -23.91 23.44
C ILE A 365 -2.55 -24.03 24.85
N MET A 366 -2.38 -22.90 25.55
CA MET A 366 -1.90 -22.90 26.94
C MET A 366 -2.88 -23.60 27.89
N GLY A 367 -4.18 -23.37 27.73
CA GLY A 367 -5.21 -24.06 28.51
C GLY A 367 -5.20 -25.58 28.28
N ASN A 368 -5.04 -26.01 27.02
CA ASN A 368 -4.92 -27.43 26.68
C ASN A 368 -3.61 -28.05 27.21
N GLN A 369 -2.50 -27.32 27.19
CA GLN A 369 -1.23 -27.77 27.76
C GLN A 369 -1.29 -27.84 29.29
N GLN A 370 -1.96 -26.90 29.95
CA GLN A 370 -2.20 -26.95 31.40
C GLN A 370 -3.13 -28.10 31.78
N GLN A 371 -4.19 -28.37 31.01
CA GLN A 371 -5.07 -29.52 31.21
C GLN A 371 -4.35 -30.85 30.95
N ALA A 372 -3.55 -30.95 29.88
CA ALA A 372 -2.73 -32.13 29.61
C ALA A 372 -1.65 -32.34 30.68
N GLY A 373 -1.03 -31.26 31.16
CA GLY A 373 -0.08 -31.26 32.27
C GLY A 373 -0.72 -31.70 33.58
N ALA A 374 -1.89 -31.16 33.92
CA ALA A 374 -2.67 -31.56 35.09
C ALA A 374 -3.11 -33.03 35.01
N ALA A 375 -3.59 -33.50 33.85
CA ALA A 375 -3.93 -34.89 33.63
C ALA A 375 -2.72 -35.83 33.72
N SER A 376 -1.53 -35.37 33.35
CA SER A 376 -0.28 -36.13 33.52
C SER A 376 0.25 -36.13 34.97
N MET A 377 -0.06 -35.09 35.76
CA MET A 377 0.26 -35.04 37.18
C MET A 377 -0.75 -35.83 38.04
N ASP A 378 -1.98 -35.99 37.57
CA ASP A 378 -3.01 -36.83 38.20
C ASP A 378 -2.76 -38.33 38.00
N VAL A 379 -1.77 -38.71 37.17
CA VAL A 379 -1.18 -40.05 37.18
C VAL A 379 -0.16 -40.16 38.32
N GLN A 380 -0.61 -39.94 39.56
CA GLN A 380 0.11 -40.41 40.74
C GLN A 380 -0.22 -41.88 41.00
N GLY A 381 0.74 -42.77 40.69
CA GLY A 381 0.93 -44.01 41.44
C GLY A 381 0.14 -45.26 40.99
N GLY A 382 0.30 -45.68 39.73
CA GLY A 382 -0.04 -47.05 39.32
C GLY A 382 1.00 -48.06 39.82
N THR A 383 0.68 -48.69 40.97
CA THR A 383 1.27 -49.90 41.58
C THR A 383 2.69 -49.84 42.17
N ARG A 384 2.77 -50.03 43.50
CA ARG A 384 3.96 -50.55 44.21
C ARG A 384 4.49 -51.78 43.45
N ALA A 385 5.80 -51.85 43.24
CA ALA A 385 6.44 -53.12 42.88
C ALA A 385 6.14 -54.13 43.99
N ASP A 386 5.46 -55.22 43.64
CA ASP A 386 5.14 -56.30 44.57
C ASP A 386 6.45 -56.90 45.10
N PRO A 387 6.72 -56.89 46.42
CA PRO A 387 7.98 -57.37 46.97
C PRO A 387 8.21 -58.88 46.82
N ALA A 388 7.25 -59.64 46.27
CA ALA A 388 7.40 -61.06 45.99
C ALA A 388 6.97 -61.43 44.54
N PRO A 389 7.86 -61.25 43.53
CA PRO A 389 7.56 -61.70 42.18
C PRO A 389 7.44 -63.24 42.13
N LEU A 390 6.44 -63.72 41.40
CA LEU A 390 6.22 -65.14 41.15
C LEU A 390 7.34 -65.69 40.25
N VAL A 391 8.03 -66.73 40.71
CA VAL A 391 8.94 -67.54 39.91
C VAL A 391 8.36 -68.94 39.86
N ASP A 392 8.10 -69.46 38.65
CA ASP A 392 7.51 -70.79 38.40
C ASP A 392 6.20 -71.09 39.18
N GLY A 393 5.34 -70.07 39.31
CA GLY A 393 3.96 -70.25 39.78
C GLY A 393 3.77 -70.37 41.30
N ARG A 394 4.76 -70.00 42.13
CA ARG A 394 4.59 -69.87 43.59
C ARG A 394 5.22 -68.59 44.14
N VAL A 395 4.59 -68.05 45.19
CA VAL A 395 5.04 -66.82 45.88
C VAL A 395 6.21 -67.16 46.80
N SER A 396 7.33 -66.45 46.66
CA SER A 396 8.52 -66.63 47.51
C SER A 396 8.31 -66.01 48.89
N THR A 397 7.98 -66.81 49.90
CA THR A 397 7.98 -66.39 51.30
C THR A 397 9.35 -66.67 51.91
N ARG A 398 10.01 -65.64 52.46
CA ARG A 398 11.24 -65.79 53.25
C ARG A 398 10.92 -66.40 54.62
#